data_AF-A0A955H651-F1
#
_entry.id   AF-A0A955H651-F1
#
_cell.length_a   1.000
_cell.length_b   1.000
_cell.length_c   1.000
_cell.angle_alpha   90.00
_cell.angle_beta   90.00
_cell.angle_gamma   90.00
#
_symmetry.space_group_name_H-M   'P 1'
#
loop_
_entity.id
_entity.type
_entity.pdbx_description
1 polymer ?
#
loop_
_entity_poly.entity_id
_entity_poly.type
_entity_poly.pdbx_seq_one_letter_code
_entity_poly.pdbx_strand_id
1 'polypeptide(L)'
;HYFAGLASLYWYFWWFDILMHFWGGILIGLGVHVFGSFSVISIRPNLLQLLVTIAMVTLSWEIFERVYGLYNPDGYILDTVIDISLGFSGGLLAHVILRRYTMK
;
A
#
# COMPACT_ATOMS: atom_id res chain seq x y z
N HIS A 1 -10.26 3.85 3.67
CA HIS A 1 -9.63 4.53 4.81
C HIS A 1 -10.49 5.69 5.32
N TYR A 2 -10.71 6.77 4.56
CA TYR A 2 -11.54 7.92 5.00
C TYR A 2 -12.92 7.55 5.57
N PHE A 3 -13.73 6.80 4.83
CA PHE A 3 -15.05 6.35 5.31
C PHE A 3 -14.99 5.43 6.53
N ALA A 4 -13.91 4.66 6.67
CA ALA A 4 -13.71 3.77 7.81
C ALA A 4 -13.41 4.56 9.09
N GLY A 5 -12.66 5.67 8.98
CA GLY A 5 -12.50 6.63 10.07
C GLY A 5 -13.83 7.28 10.47
N LEU A 6 -14.65 7.72 9.50
CA LEU A 6 -15.96 8.31 9.77
C LEU A 6 -16.93 7.34 10.47
N ALA A 7 -16.90 6.07 10.10
CA ALA A 7 -17.72 5.02 10.69
C ALA A 7 -17.09 4.38 11.95
N SER A 8 -15.94 4.90 12.42
CA SER A 8 -15.18 4.37 13.55
C SER A 8 -14.85 2.87 13.44
N LEU A 9 -14.71 2.35 12.23
CA LEU A 9 -14.50 0.91 12.00
C LEU A 9 -13.20 0.42 12.63
N TYR A 10 -12.17 1.25 12.67
CA TYR A 10 -10.89 0.92 13.30
C TYR A 10 -10.99 0.74 14.81
N TRP A 11 -11.98 1.40 15.46
CA TRP A 11 -12.24 1.23 16.88
C TRP A 11 -12.95 -0.09 17.18
N TYR A 12 -13.91 -0.48 16.34
CA TYR A 12 -14.64 -1.74 16.51
C TYR A 12 -13.86 -2.96 16.01
N PHE A 13 -13.01 -2.77 15.00
CA PHE A 13 -12.26 -3.82 14.33
C PHE A 13 -10.81 -3.39 14.14
N TRP A 14 -9.98 -3.63 15.16
CA TRP A 14 -8.55 -3.29 15.12
C TRP A 14 -7.80 -3.90 13.91
N TRP A 15 -8.21 -5.09 13.45
CA TRP A 15 -7.60 -5.76 12.30
C TRP A 15 -8.00 -5.16 10.95
N PHE A 16 -9.03 -4.31 10.92
CA PHE A 16 -9.54 -3.74 9.68
C PHE A 16 -8.50 -2.83 9.03
N ASP A 17 -7.71 -2.15 9.85
CA ASP A 17 -6.64 -1.28 9.40
C ASP A 17 -5.55 -2.05 8.63
N ILE A 18 -5.04 -3.12 9.24
CA ILE A 18 -4.12 -4.09 8.64
C ILE A 18 -4.59 -4.56 7.25
N LEU A 19 -5.87 -4.91 7.11
CA LEU A 19 -6.43 -5.30 5.81
C LEU A 19 -6.42 -4.16 4.79
N MET A 20 -6.75 -2.94 5.22
CA MET A 20 -6.74 -1.78 4.34
C MET A 20 -5.33 -1.48 3.81
N HIS A 21 -4.29 -1.64 4.63
CA HIS A 21 -2.88 -1.49 4.20
C HIS A 21 -2.47 -2.57 3.20
N PHE A 22 -2.85 -3.83 3.45
CA PHE A 22 -2.63 -4.92 2.50
C PHE A 22 -3.30 -4.67 1.14
N TRP A 23 -4.58 -4.28 1.15
CA TRP A 23 -5.32 -3.95 -0.07
C TRP A 23 -4.75 -2.72 -0.78
N GLY A 24 -4.31 -1.70 -0.03
CA GLY A 24 -3.57 -0.56 -0.57
C GLY A 24 -2.31 -1.00 -1.31
N GLY A 25 -1.54 -1.91 -0.72
CA GLY A 25 -0.39 -2.57 -1.36
C GLY A 25 -0.76 -3.24 -2.69
N ILE A 26 -1.82 -4.05 -2.71
CA ILE A 26 -2.31 -4.69 -3.94
C ILE A 26 -2.64 -3.66 -5.02
N LEU A 27 -3.35 -2.58 -4.66
CA LEU A 27 -3.73 -1.53 -5.60
C LEU A 27 -2.51 -0.77 -6.16
N ILE A 28 -1.50 -0.51 -5.34
CA ILE A 28 -0.22 0.07 -5.80
C ILE A 28 0.44 -0.87 -6.81
N GLY A 29 0.53 -2.17 -6.49
CA GLY A 29 1.11 -3.15 -7.39
C GLY A 29 0.36 -3.27 -8.72
N LEU A 30 -0.98 -3.30 -8.67
CA LEU A 30 -1.83 -3.24 -9.86
C LEU A 30 -1.54 -1.98 -10.68
N GLY A 31 -1.48 -0.81 -10.04
CA GLY A 31 -1.18 0.46 -10.69
C GLY A 31 0.14 0.41 -11.46
N VAL A 32 1.23 -0.02 -10.82
CA VAL A 32 2.56 -0.16 -11.45
C VAL A 32 2.48 -1.02 -12.73
N HIS A 33 1.79 -2.16 -12.66
CA HIS A 33 1.63 -3.05 -13.81
C HIS A 33 0.70 -2.50 -14.90
N VAL A 34 -0.39 -1.83 -14.54
CA VAL A 34 -1.34 -1.22 -15.48
C VAL A 34 -0.66 -0.08 -16.23
N PHE A 35 0.02 0.84 -15.54
CA PHE A 35 0.73 1.93 -16.19
C PHE A 35 1.84 1.41 -17.12
N GLY A 36 2.59 0.40 -16.69
CA GLY A 36 3.61 -0.24 -17.53
C GLY A 36 3.06 -1.04 -18.72
N SER A 37 1.74 -1.22 -18.82
CA SER A 37 1.09 -1.91 -19.95
C SER A 37 0.61 -0.95 -21.05
N PHE A 38 0.58 0.36 -20.78
CA PHE A 38 0.17 1.34 -21.78
C PHE A 38 1.23 1.49 -22.86
N SER A 39 0.81 1.45 -24.13
CA SER A 39 1.70 1.52 -25.30
C SER A 39 2.53 2.81 -25.39
N VAL A 40 2.06 3.88 -24.75
CA VAL A 40 2.74 5.19 -24.70
C VAL A 40 3.88 5.20 -23.66
N ILE A 41 3.86 4.28 -22.69
CA ILE A 41 4.85 4.20 -21.61
C ILE A 41 5.87 3.12 -21.96
N SER A 42 7.09 3.54 -22.27
CA SER A 42 8.19 2.61 -22.60
C SER A 42 8.79 1.89 -21.39
N ILE A 43 8.39 2.29 -20.18
CA ILE A 43 8.90 1.79 -18.92
C ILE A 43 8.22 0.46 -18.59
N ARG A 44 9.00 -0.63 -18.60
CA ARG A 44 8.51 -1.95 -18.19
C ARG A 44 8.43 -2.05 -16.67
N PRO A 45 7.30 -2.54 -16.12
CA PRO A 45 7.13 -2.67 -14.68
C PRO A 45 8.12 -3.72 -14.16
N ASN A 46 8.93 -3.32 -13.18
CA ASN A 46 9.89 -4.20 -12.54
C ASN A 46 9.81 -4.09 -11.01
N LEU A 47 10.48 -5.03 -10.33
CA LEU A 47 10.45 -5.13 -8.87
C LEU A 47 10.97 -3.85 -8.19
N LEU A 48 12.04 -3.24 -8.72
CA LEU A 48 12.60 -2.04 -8.11
C LEU A 48 11.61 -0.87 -8.14
N GLN A 49 10.94 -0.66 -9.27
CA GLN A 49 9.90 0.37 -9.40
C GLN A 49 8.77 0.14 -8.41
N LEU A 50 8.30 -1.10 -8.30
CA LEU A 50 7.28 -1.47 -7.32
C LEU A 50 7.73 -1.14 -5.90
N LEU A 51 8.93 -1.58 -5.48
CA LEU A 51 9.42 -1.37 -4.12
C LEU A 51 9.55 0.12 -3.79
N VAL A 52 10.06 0.92 -4.73
CA VAL A 52 10.15 2.38 -4.57
C VAL A 52 8.76 3.00 -4.49
N THR A 53 7.82 2.62 -5.36
CA THR A 53 6.46 3.16 -5.34
C THR A 53 5.74 2.81 -4.05
N ILE A 54 5.81 1.56 -3.59
CA ILE A 54 5.20 1.15 -2.32
C ILE A 54 5.83 1.93 -1.17
N ALA A 55 7.16 2.00 -1.08
CA ALA A 55 7.85 2.73 -0.02
C ALA A 55 7.40 4.20 0.02
N MET A 56 7.35 4.86 -1.13
CA MET A 56 6.90 6.25 -1.22
C MET A 56 5.46 6.41 -0.72
N VAL A 57 4.54 5.54 -1.15
CA VAL A 57 3.12 5.65 -0.79
C VAL A 57 2.88 5.31 0.67
N THR A 58 3.45 4.21 1.19
CA THR A 58 3.27 3.80 2.59
C THR A 58 3.89 4.82 3.53
N LEU A 59 5.12 5.30 3.27
CA LEU A 59 5.73 6.34 4.10
C LEU A 59 4.95 7.66 4.06
N SER A 60 4.41 8.03 2.89
CA SER A 60 3.57 9.23 2.77
C SER A 60 2.27 9.09 3.57
N TRP A 61 1.73 7.88 3.66
CA TRP A 61 0.54 7.58 4.46
C TRP A 61 0.81 7.72 5.96
N GLU A 62 1.90 7.15 6.46
CA GLU A 62 2.31 7.29 7.88
C GLU A 62 2.54 8.75 8.28
N ILE A 63 3.15 9.54 7.39
CA ILE A 63 3.35 10.97 7.60
C ILE A 63 2.00 11.69 7.66
N PHE A 64 1.08 11.34 6.76
CA PHE A 64 -0.28 11.89 6.77
C PHE A 64 -0.99 11.59 8.09
N GLU A 65 -1.00 10.35 8.56
CA GLU A 65 -1.67 9.99 9.82
C GLU A 65 -1.08 10.72 11.00
N ARG A 66 0.25 10.86 11.05
CA ARG A 66 0.93 11.62 12.10
C ARG A 66 0.56 13.11 12.07
N VAL A 67 0.52 13.73 10.89
CA VAL A 67 0.19 15.16 10.74
C VAL A 67 -1.26 15.45 11.15
N TYR A 68 -2.18 14.53 10.86
CA TYR A 68 -3.61 14.71 11.16
C TYR A 68 -4.05 14.09 12.49
N GLY A 69 -3.12 13.52 13.27
CA GLY A 69 -3.43 12.91 14.57
C GLY A 69 -4.27 11.64 14.48
N LEU A 70 -4.18 10.91 13.36
CA LEU A 70 -4.93 9.68 13.08
C LEU A 70 -4.17 8.42 13.54
N TYR A 71 -3.26 8.54 14.50
CA TYR A 71 -2.39 7.47 14.96
C TYR A 71 -2.59 7.18 16.45
N ASN A 72 -2.25 5.96 16.89
CA ASN A 72 -2.23 5.60 18.31
C ASN A 72 -0.85 5.88 18.95
N PRO A 73 -0.72 6.78 19.93
CA PRO A 73 0.58 7.12 20.53
C PRO A 73 1.28 5.94 21.22
N ASP A 74 0.53 5.06 21.87
CA ASP A 74 1.08 3.99 22.71
C ASP A 74 1.66 2.82 21.88
N GLY A 75 1.33 2.76 20.59
CA GLY A 75 1.71 1.69 19.67
C GLY A 75 2.29 2.16 18.33
N TYR A 76 2.45 3.47 18.12
CA TYR A 76 2.72 4.08 16.81
C TYR A 76 3.81 3.37 16.00
N ILE A 77 4.97 3.07 16.62
CA ILE A 77 6.08 2.44 15.91
C ILE A 77 5.73 1.02 15.45
N LEU A 78 5.02 0.25 16.27
CA LEU A 78 4.62 -1.11 15.91
C LEU A 78 3.56 -1.08 14.79
N ASP A 79 2.59 -0.18 14.91
CA ASP A 79 1.53 0.09 13.93
C ASP A 79 2.14 0.40 12.56
N THR A 80 2.97 1.44 12.49
CA THR A 80 3.72 1.84 11.29
C THR A 80 4.51 0.69 10.67
N VAL A 81 5.17 -0.15 11.48
CA VAL A 81 5.93 -1.30 10.96
C VAL A 81 5.00 -2.35 10.35
N ILE A 82 3.85 -2.61 10.99
CA ILE A 82 2.82 -3.51 10.48
C ILE A 82 2.29 -2.96 9.16
N ASP A 83 1.90 -1.70 9.11
CA ASP A 83 1.27 -1.06 7.95
C ASP A 83 2.17 -1.03 6.72
N ILE A 84 3.44 -0.67 6.92
CA ILE A 84 4.45 -0.75 5.86
C ILE A 84 4.63 -2.21 5.43
N SER A 85 4.79 -3.15 6.37
CA SER A 85 4.99 -4.57 6.03
C SER A 85 3.81 -5.14 5.23
N LEU A 86 2.59 -4.80 5.61
CA LEU A 86 1.38 -5.26 4.92
C LEU A 86 1.24 -4.61 3.55
N GLY A 87 1.51 -3.31 3.41
CA GLY A 87 1.56 -2.62 2.13
C GLY A 87 2.57 -3.27 1.16
N PHE A 88 3.77 -3.62 1.66
CA PHE A 88 4.76 -4.36 0.86
C PHE A 88 4.28 -5.75 0.48
N SER A 89 3.71 -6.52 1.42
CA SER A 89 3.24 -7.88 1.14
C SER A 89 2.13 -7.91 0.08
N GLY A 90 1.17 -6.98 0.14
CA GLY A 90 0.09 -6.86 -0.85
C GLY A 90 0.61 -6.48 -2.23
N GLY A 91 1.53 -5.51 -2.31
CA GLY A 91 2.11 -5.11 -3.59
C GLY A 91 3.02 -6.18 -4.20
N LEU A 92 3.79 -6.90 -3.39
CA LEU A 92 4.59 -8.04 -3.84
C LEU A 92 3.70 -9.17 -4.37
N LEU A 93 2.58 -9.48 -3.70
CA LEU A 93 1.62 -10.47 -4.17
C LEU A 93 1.08 -10.09 -5.56
N ALA A 94 0.65 -8.83 -5.74
CA ALA A 94 0.20 -8.32 -7.03
C ALA A 94 1.30 -8.46 -8.11
N HIS A 95 2.54 -8.10 -7.79
CA HIS A 95 3.66 -8.22 -8.73
C HIS A 95 3.96 -9.66 -9.14
N VAL A 96 4.00 -10.60 -8.19
CA VAL A 96 4.22 -12.03 -8.48
C VAL A 96 3.16 -12.56 -9.43
N ILE A 97 1.89 -12.17 -9.25
CA ILE A 97 0.78 -12.60 -10.11
C ILE A 97 0.85 -11.94 -11.49
N LEU A 98 1.18 -10.64 -11.56
CA LEU A 98 1.05 -9.82 -12.77
C LEU A 98 2.29 -9.81 -13.67
N ARG A 99 3.48 -10.03 -13.12
CA ARG A 99 4.75 -9.99 -13.88
C ARG A 99 4.76 -10.91 -15.09
N ARG A 100 4.06 -12.05 -15.04
CA ARG A 100 3.93 -12.99 -16.17
C ARG A 100 3.06 -12.48 -17.33
N TYR A 101 2.22 -11.47 -17.10
CA TYR A 101 1.32 -10.91 -18.12
C TYR A 101 1.87 -9.64 -18.76
N THR A 102 2.66 -8.86 -18.01
CA THR A 102 3.18 -7.57 -18.46
C THR A 102 4.65 -7.60 -18.92
N MET A 103 5.44 -8.60 -18.50
CA MET A 103 6.80 -8.81 -19.02
C MET A 103 6.73 -9.74 -20.24
N LYS A 104 6.36 -9.19 -21.40
CA LYS A 104 6.59 -9.82 -22.71
C LYS A 104 7.80 -9.20 -23.40
#